data_AF-C7GPF5-F1
#
_entry.id   AF-C7GPF5-F1
#
_cell.length_a   1.000
_cell.length_b   1.000
_cell.length_c   1.000
_cell.angle_alpha   90.00
_cell.angle_beta   90.00
_cell.angle_gamma   90.00
#
_symmetry.space_group_name_H-M   'P 1'
#
loop_
_entity.id
_entity.type
_entity.pdbx_description
1 polymer ?
#
loop_
_entity_poly.entity_id
_entity_poly.type
_entity_poly.pdbx_seq_one_letter_code
_entity_poly.pdbx_strand_id
1 'polypeptide(L)'
;MSNPDDLDDGLAYDFDAEHEVIFDAKDGSPPTKKVQKRSIEQDDDDVDDIDGKKEERNSEDDSNRPISKRQKKLQKKSKLIEKKKEESQYIVSQRKALPASSPEKIIEYLTTLIREKNPDLSVLELEELYFKRNDFLSTEKFDAERRLSNFPAFIQKFSVAPKKIVFSMSNIRVADVYRSLNGGKNCVKLFSKSKLKDDIATVERLLTDSSKKSNKNKDSLYFIATPTRMQKIIEATDLLFQGKEKLDIILDASYLDPKDNTILSFENAAVLCQVLKTFLNKKSSVKILLY
;
A
#
# COMPACT_ATOMS: atom_id res chain seq x y z
N MET A 1 -3.83 43.26 19.33
CA MET A 1 -4.60 42.22 20.04
C MET A 1 -5.42 41.46 19.01
N SER A 2 -5.40 40.13 19.13
CA SER A 2 -6.35 39.11 18.65
C SER A 2 -6.91 39.18 17.21
N ASN A 3 -6.52 38.22 16.37
CA ASN A 3 -7.34 37.01 16.20
C ASN A 3 -6.53 35.82 15.63
N PRO A 4 -6.31 34.74 16.40
CA PRO A 4 -5.70 33.50 15.93
C PRO A 4 -6.75 32.38 15.94
N ASP A 5 -7.66 32.34 14.97
CA ASP A 5 -8.35 31.10 14.59
C ASP A 5 -9.17 31.30 13.32
N ASP A 6 -8.77 30.63 12.24
CA ASP A 6 -9.60 30.38 11.06
C ASP A 6 -9.19 29.02 10.46
N LEU A 7 -8.92 28.05 11.33
CA LEU A 7 -8.75 26.64 11.01
C LEU A 7 -10.01 25.87 11.43
N ASP A 8 -11.15 26.26 10.86
CA ASP A 8 -12.30 25.37 10.75
C ASP A 8 -12.28 24.75 9.36
N ASP A 9 -11.61 23.60 9.22
CA ASP A 9 -11.52 22.84 7.98
C ASP A 9 -12.81 22.06 7.67
N GLY A 10 -13.85 22.21 8.50
CA GLY A 10 -15.17 21.60 8.28
C GLY A 10 -15.13 20.07 8.28
N LEU A 11 -14.10 19.47 8.89
CA LEU A 11 -14.07 18.04 9.18
C LEU A 11 -14.71 17.82 10.56
N ALA A 12 -15.92 17.24 10.56
CA ALA A 12 -16.47 16.65 11.78
C ALA A 12 -15.59 15.45 12.15
N TYR A 13 -14.77 15.60 13.19
CA TYR A 13 -14.10 14.48 13.83
C TYR A 13 -15.09 13.83 14.79
N ASP A 14 -15.76 12.76 14.34
CA ASP A 14 -16.45 11.86 15.25
C ASP A 14 -15.39 11.08 16.04
N PHE A 15 -15.11 11.54 17.25
CA PHE A 15 -14.23 10.86 18.19
C PHE A 15 -15.06 9.81 18.93
N ASP A 16 -15.11 8.58 18.39
CA ASP A 16 -15.66 7.42 19.10
C ASP A 16 -14.77 7.10 20.31
N ALA A 17 -15.21 7.58 21.49
CA ALA A 17 -14.57 7.33 22.76
C ALA A 17 -14.93 5.93 23.30
N GLU A 18 -14.46 4.88 22.63
CA GLU A 18 -14.46 3.52 23.17
C GLU A 18 -13.15 2.80 22.84
N HIS A 19 -12.04 3.26 23.40
CA HIS A 19 -10.84 2.43 23.61
C HIS A 19 -10.24 2.81 24.97
N GLU A 20 -10.69 2.12 26.02
CA GLU A 20 -10.00 2.10 27.30
C GLU A 20 -8.61 1.44 27.10
N VAL A 21 -7.55 2.22 27.34
CA VAL A 21 -6.19 1.69 27.44
C VAL A 21 -5.83 1.65 28.92
N ILE A 22 -5.86 0.45 29.49
CA ILE A 22 -5.40 0.14 30.85
C ILE A 22 -3.88 0.28 30.86
N PHE A 23 -3.35 1.26 31.60
CA PHE A 23 -1.95 1.29 32.03
C PHE A 23 -1.90 1.13 33.55
N ASP A 24 -1.41 -0.03 33.97
CA ASP A 24 -1.22 -0.40 35.35
C ASP A 24 0.25 -0.17 35.75
N ALA A 25 0.48 0.79 36.64
CA ALA A 25 1.69 0.89 37.46
C ALA A 25 1.43 1.84 38.64
N LYS A 26 1.16 1.26 39.82
CA LYS A 26 1.22 1.95 41.12
C LYS A 26 2.40 1.41 41.94
N ASP A 27 3.24 2.33 42.40
CA ASP A 27 3.81 2.38 43.75
C ASP A 27 4.17 3.87 43.95
N GLY A 28 3.63 4.68 44.87
CA GLY A 28 3.59 4.59 46.32
C GLY A 28 3.57 6.07 46.81
N SER A 29 2.51 6.46 47.52
CA SER A 29 2.00 7.78 47.96
C SER A 29 2.89 8.64 48.92
N PRO A 30 2.43 9.79 49.54
CA PRO A 30 1.78 11.07 49.12
C PRO A 30 2.39 12.33 49.89
N PRO A 31 1.70 13.48 50.19
CA PRO A 31 0.95 14.50 49.40
C PRO A 31 1.39 15.98 49.67
N THR A 32 0.87 16.98 48.92
CA THR A 32 0.22 18.22 49.49
C THR A 32 -0.36 19.23 48.45
N LYS A 33 -1.62 19.66 48.74
CA LYS A 33 -2.35 20.95 48.46
C LYS A 33 -2.80 21.29 47.00
N LYS A 34 -4.09 21.11 46.65
CA LYS A 34 -5.29 22.04 46.68
C LYS A 34 -5.21 23.19 45.65
N VAL A 35 -6.17 23.38 44.73
CA VAL A 35 -7.38 24.27 44.79
C VAL A 35 -8.30 23.89 43.61
N GLN A 36 -9.52 23.34 43.81
CA GLN A 36 -10.85 23.96 44.02
C GLN A 36 -11.55 24.62 42.81
N LYS A 37 -12.66 23.98 42.43
CA LYS A 37 -13.70 24.25 41.42
C LYS A 37 -14.66 25.33 41.94
N ARG A 38 -15.12 26.25 41.08
CA ARG A 38 -16.22 27.17 41.39
C ARG A 38 -17.31 27.14 40.31
N SER A 39 -18.53 27.26 40.81
CA SER A 39 -19.86 27.13 40.21
C SER A 39 -20.36 28.45 39.60
N ILE A 40 -21.35 28.29 38.73
CA ILE A 40 -22.16 29.31 38.05
C ILE A 40 -23.27 29.77 39.01
N GLU A 41 -23.48 31.08 39.11
CA GLU A 41 -24.70 31.71 39.64
C GLU A 41 -25.29 32.66 38.60
N GLN A 42 -26.62 32.70 38.60
CA GLN A 42 -27.57 33.45 37.78
C GLN A 42 -27.59 34.94 38.16
N ASP A 43 -28.02 35.78 37.23
CA ASP A 43 -28.81 36.98 37.52
C ASP A 43 -29.93 37.09 36.46
N ASP A 44 -31.13 37.36 36.97
CA ASP A 44 -32.45 37.46 36.32
C ASP A 44 -32.74 38.90 35.77
N ASP A 45 -33.96 39.04 35.22
CA ASP A 45 -34.69 40.24 34.74
C ASP A 45 -34.52 40.54 33.23
N ASP A 46 -35.54 40.56 32.35
CA ASP A 46 -36.96 40.93 32.50
C ASP A 46 -37.89 40.14 31.53
N VAL A 47 -39.17 40.08 31.90
CA VAL A 47 -40.29 39.37 31.27
C VAL A 47 -41.17 40.33 30.43
N ASP A 48 -41.97 39.75 29.52
CA ASP A 48 -43.09 40.29 28.72
C ASP A 48 -42.70 40.93 27.36
N ASP A 49 -43.21 40.50 26.20
CA ASP A 49 -44.64 40.32 25.91
C ASP A 49 -44.91 39.31 24.77
N ILE A 50 -46.07 38.66 24.84
CA ILE A 50 -46.61 37.63 23.94
C ILE A 50 -47.50 38.31 22.88
N ASP A 51 -47.33 38.05 21.57
CA ASP A 51 -48.46 37.65 20.70
C ASP A 51 -48.08 37.12 19.29
N GLY A 52 -48.73 36.02 18.91
CA GLY A 52 -49.34 35.83 17.59
C GLY A 52 -48.51 35.54 16.33
N LYS A 53 -48.25 34.25 16.04
CA LYS A 53 -48.92 33.48 14.94
C LYS A 53 -48.13 32.22 14.54
N LYS A 54 -48.74 31.06 14.80
CA LYS A 54 -48.49 29.80 14.08
C LYS A 54 -49.04 29.94 12.65
N GLU A 55 -48.17 29.84 11.65
CA GLU A 55 -48.55 29.38 10.32
C GLU A 55 -47.86 28.05 10.06
N GLU A 56 -48.64 26.97 10.11
CA GLU A 56 -48.36 25.75 9.37
C GLU A 56 -48.30 26.11 7.89
N ARG A 57 -47.15 25.86 7.24
CA ARG A 57 -47.08 25.83 5.77
C ARG A 57 -46.67 24.45 5.31
N ASN A 58 -47.62 23.87 4.61
CA ASN A 58 -47.53 22.67 3.80
C ASN A 58 -46.21 22.54 3.05
N SER A 59 -45.72 21.31 3.06
CA SER A 59 -44.94 20.71 2.00
C SER A 59 -45.64 20.90 0.65
N GLU A 60 -45.00 21.65 -0.25
CA GLU A 60 -44.82 21.35 -1.67
C GLU A 60 -44.33 22.62 -2.38
N ASP A 61 -43.26 22.46 -3.16
CA ASP A 61 -42.63 23.46 -4.04
C ASP A 61 -41.69 24.51 -3.40
N ASP A 62 -40.47 24.07 -3.05
CA ASP A 62 -39.35 24.97 -2.68
C ASP A 62 -38.15 24.83 -3.63
N SER A 63 -38.43 24.69 -4.92
CA SER A 63 -37.40 24.53 -5.96
C SER A 63 -36.80 25.86 -6.45
N ASN A 64 -37.32 27.02 -6.00
CA ASN A 64 -37.05 28.31 -6.64
C ASN A 64 -36.59 29.45 -5.71
N ARG A 65 -36.16 29.17 -4.46
CA ARG A 65 -35.49 30.21 -3.65
C ARG A 65 -34.10 30.55 -4.21
N PRO A 66 -33.75 31.84 -4.38
CA PRO A 66 -32.43 32.24 -4.87
C PRO A 66 -31.35 31.87 -3.85
N ILE A 67 -30.68 30.74 -4.09
CA ILE A 67 -29.56 30.24 -3.29
C ILE A 67 -28.48 31.32 -3.17
N SER A 68 -28.01 31.57 -1.94
CA SER A 68 -27.00 32.59 -1.68
C SER A 68 -25.68 32.29 -2.41
N LYS A 69 -24.89 33.33 -2.73
CA LYS A 69 -23.57 33.15 -3.37
C LYS A 69 -22.67 32.19 -2.58
N ARG A 70 -22.79 32.18 -1.24
CA ARG A 70 -22.06 31.27 -0.33
C ARG A 70 -22.54 29.82 -0.46
N GLN A 71 -23.86 29.58 -0.49
CA GLN A 71 -24.44 28.25 -0.70
C GLN A 71 -24.11 27.68 -2.09
N LYS A 72 -24.12 28.49 -3.15
CA LYS A 72 -23.68 28.07 -4.49
C LYS A 72 -22.20 27.66 -4.52
N LYS A 73 -21.33 28.35 -3.77
CA LYS A 73 -19.90 28.01 -3.67
C LYS A 73 -19.68 26.71 -2.88
N LEU A 74 -20.45 26.49 -1.81
CA LEU A 74 -20.42 25.26 -1.02
C LEU A 74 -20.90 24.04 -1.83
N GLN A 75 -22.02 24.16 -2.57
CA GLN A 75 -22.50 23.09 -3.44
C GLN A 75 -21.54 22.78 -4.60
N LYS A 76 -20.84 23.79 -5.15
CA LYS A 76 -19.80 23.55 -6.14
C LYS A 76 -18.57 22.84 -5.53
N LYS A 77 -18.20 23.20 -4.29
CA LYS A 77 -17.11 22.54 -3.55
C LYS A 77 -17.48 21.09 -3.22
N SER A 78 -18.72 20.81 -2.80
CA SER A 78 -19.19 19.45 -2.49
C SER A 78 -19.22 18.56 -3.73
N LYS A 79 -19.78 19.05 -4.85
CA LYS A 79 -19.77 18.31 -6.14
C LYS A 79 -18.36 17.99 -6.64
N LEU A 80 -17.41 18.91 -6.44
CA LEU A 80 -16.01 18.68 -6.81
C LEU A 80 -15.36 17.63 -5.91
N ILE A 81 -15.65 17.64 -4.61
CA ILE A 81 -15.16 16.64 -3.65
C ILE A 81 -15.75 15.26 -3.99
N GLU A 82 -17.05 15.18 -4.28
CA GLU A 82 -17.72 13.94 -4.71
C GLU A 82 -17.09 13.38 -5.98
N LYS A 83 -16.89 14.21 -7.00
CA LYS A 83 -16.24 13.79 -8.25
C LYS A 83 -14.82 13.27 -8.02
N LYS A 84 -14.03 13.95 -7.18
CA LYS A 84 -12.67 13.51 -6.82
C LYS A 84 -12.68 12.18 -6.06
N LYS A 85 -13.67 11.98 -5.19
CA LYS A 85 -13.85 10.74 -4.44
C LYS A 85 -14.20 9.57 -5.36
N GLU A 86 -15.10 9.79 -6.31
CA GLU A 86 -15.48 8.80 -7.32
C GLU A 86 -14.29 8.42 -8.21
N GLU A 87 -13.54 9.41 -8.70
CA GLU A 87 -12.32 9.17 -9.50
C GLU A 87 -11.27 8.38 -8.70
N SER A 88 -11.05 8.76 -7.43
CA SER A 88 -10.15 8.03 -6.54
C SER A 88 -10.61 6.58 -6.34
N GLN A 89 -11.89 6.35 -6.04
CA GLN A 89 -12.45 5.00 -5.88
C GLN A 89 -12.31 4.15 -7.14
N TYR A 90 -12.50 4.76 -8.32
CA TYR A 90 -12.29 4.10 -9.60
C TYR A 90 -10.83 3.65 -9.75
N ILE A 91 -9.87 4.53 -9.48
CA ILE A 91 -8.43 4.21 -9.53
C ILE A 91 -8.08 3.08 -8.55
N VAL A 92 -8.59 3.15 -7.31
CA VAL A 92 -8.40 2.10 -6.30
C VAL A 92 -8.94 0.76 -6.77
N SER A 93 -10.14 0.75 -7.36
CA SER A 93 -10.77 -0.48 -7.88
C SER A 93 -9.94 -1.08 -9.02
N GLN A 94 -9.41 -0.25 -9.92
CA GLN A 94 -8.57 -0.69 -11.03
C GLN A 94 -7.25 -1.29 -10.51
N ARG A 95 -6.60 -0.64 -9.53
CA ARG A 95 -5.37 -1.13 -8.89
C ARG A 95 -5.59 -2.48 -8.20
N LYS A 96 -6.72 -2.66 -7.49
CA LYS A 96 -7.06 -3.95 -6.85
C LYS A 96 -7.36 -5.06 -7.84
N ALA A 97 -7.94 -4.74 -9.00
CA ALA A 97 -8.28 -5.72 -10.02
C ALA A 97 -7.09 -6.14 -10.91
N LEU A 98 -6.06 -5.30 -11.01
CA LEU A 98 -4.91 -5.52 -11.88
C LEU A 98 -4.15 -6.84 -11.60
N PRO A 99 -3.86 -7.23 -10.34
CA PRO A 99 -3.14 -8.48 -10.06
C PRO A 99 -3.90 -9.75 -10.44
N ALA A 100 -5.25 -9.68 -10.49
CA ALA A 100 -6.12 -10.77 -10.91
C ALA A 100 -6.41 -10.76 -12.42
N SER A 101 -5.91 -9.77 -13.16
CA SER A 101 -6.13 -9.63 -14.59
C SER A 101 -5.24 -10.56 -15.41
N SER A 102 -5.54 -10.66 -16.71
CA SER A 102 -4.75 -11.47 -17.63
C SER A 102 -3.36 -10.89 -17.89
N PRO A 103 -2.36 -11.71 -18.27
CA PRO A 103 -1.01 -11.25 -18.60
C PRO A 103 -0.96 -10.11 -19.61
N GLU A 104 -1.85 -10.10 -20.61
CA GLU A 104 -1.93 -9.06 -21.64
C GLU A 104 -2.30 -7.71 -21.04
N LYS A 105 -3.32 -7.69 -20.16
CA LYS A 105 -3.75 -6.47 -19.47
C LYS A 105 -2.68 -5.95 -18.50
N ILE A 106 -1.95 -6.86 -17.86
CA ILE A 106 -0.81 -6.50 -17.00
C ILE A 106 0.30 -5.85 -17.83
N ILE A 107 0.62 -6.42 -18.99
CA ILE A 107 1.65 -5.88 -19.90
C ILE A 107 1.24 -4.52 -20.44
N GLU A 108 -0.01 -4.34 -20.84
CA GLU A 108 -0.54 -3.05 -21.30
C GLU A 108 -0.40 -1.97 -20.22
N TYR A 109 -0.76 -2.29 -18.98
CA TYR A 109 -0.58 -1.40 -17.84
C TYR A 109 0.90 -1.04 -17.62
N LEU A 110 1.79 -2.03 -17.60
CA LEU A 110 3.22 -1.80 -17.40
C LEU A 110 3.85 -1.02 -18.55
N THR A 111 3.40 -1.22 -19.78
CA THR A 111 3.84 -0.47 -20.96
C THR A 111 3.48 1.01 -20.81
N THR A 112 2.26 1.30 -20.37
CA THR A 112 1.79 2.66 -20.10
C THR A 112 2.64 3.30 -18.99
N LEU A 113 2.86 2.57 -17.90
CA LEU A 113 3.69 3.02 -16.78
C LEU A 113 5.15 3.30 -17.21
N ILE A 114 5.74 2.43 -18.04
CA ILE A 114 7.11 2.62 -18.55
C ILE A 114 7.20 3.91 -19.38
N ARG A 115 6.22 4.17 -20.26
CA ARG A 115 6.18 5.42 -21.05
C ARG A 115 6.05 6.65 -20.16
N GLU A 116 5.14 6.62 -19.19
CA GLU A 116 4.93 7.72 -18.25
C GLU A 116 6.18 8.05 -17.43
N LYS A 117 6.97 7.03 -17.08
CA LYS A 117 8.19 7.20 -16.27
C LYS A 117 9.44 7.52 -17.09
N ASN A 118 9.38 7.38 -18.42
CA ASN A 118 10.51 7.60 -19.31
C ASN A 118 10.08 8.45 -20.54
N PRO A 119 9.66 9.71 -20.34
CA PRO A 119 9.16 10.56 -21.43
C PRO A 119 10.25 10.93 -22.44
N ASP A 120 11.52 10.93 -22.02
CA ASP A 120 12.66 11.36 -22.84
C ASP A 120 13.28 10.22 -23.67
N LEU A 121 12.84 8.98 -23.47
CA LEU A 121 13.38 7.83 -24.21
C LEU A 121 12.76 7.74 -25.60
N SER A 122 13.59 7.35 -26.56
CA SER A 122 13.15 7.06 -27.92
C SER A 122 12.25 5.81 -27.98
N VAL A 123 11.49 5.69 -29.07
CA VAL A 123 10.62 4.52 -29.31
C VAL A 123 11.42 3.20 -29.27
N LEU A 124 12.65 3.21 -29.79
CA LEU A 124 13.52 2.04 -29.82
C LEU A 124 14.00 1.66 -28.42
N GLU A 125 14.40 2.63 -27.59
CA GLU A 125 14.81 2.38 -26.21
C GLU A 125 13.63 1.88 -25.35
N LEU A 126 12.43 2.40 -25.58
CA LEU A 126 11.22 1.94 -24.90
C LEU A 126 10.87 0.49 -25.24
N GLU A 127 11.11 0.05 -26.47
CA GLU A 127 10.82 -1.32 -26.90
C GLU A 127 11.63 -2.36 -26.11
N GLU A 128 12.88 -2.04 -25.76
CA GLU A 128 13.72 -2.90 -24.92
C GLU A 128 13.17 -3.04 -23.48
N LEU A 129 12.47 -2.01 -23.00
CA LEU A 129 11.87 -1.96 -21.67
C LEU A 129 10.49 -2.63 -21.60
N TYR A 130 9.83 -2.92 -22.72
CA TYR A 130 8.50 -3.57 -22.69
C TYR A 130 8.57 -5.06 -22.39
N PHE A 131 7.68 -5.52 -21.51
CA PHE A 131 7.60 -6.93 -21.14
C PHE A 131 6.88 -7.77 -22.19
N LYS A 132 7.24 -9.04 -22.28
CA LYS A 132 6.63 -10.02 -23.19
C LYS A 132 5.60 -10.86 -22.43
N ARG A 133 4.63 -11.44 -23.15
CA ARG A 133 3.65 -12.39 -22.57
C ARG A 133 4.32 -13.51 -21.78
N ASN A 134 5.41 -14.05 -22.33
CA ASN A 134 6.14 -15.16 -21.73
C ASN A 134 6.89 -14.77 -20.45
N ASP A 135 7.03 -13.49 -20.12
CA ASP A 135 7.68 -13.07 -18.88
C ASP A 135 6.78 -13.34 -17.67
N PHE A 136 5.46 -13.43 -17.87
CA PHE A 136 4.46 -13.60 -16.83
C PHE A 136 3.87 -15.01 -16.79
N LEU A 137 3.54 -15.48 -15.59
CA LEU A 137 2.68 -16.62 -15.37
C LEU A 137 1.27 -16.11 -15.02
N SER A 138 0.25 -16.58 -15.74
CA SER A 138 -1.14 -16.20 -15.44
C SER A 138 -1.56 -16.75 -14.07
N THR A 139 -2.15 -15.87 -13.26
CA THR A 139 -2.67 -16.19 -11.93
C THR A 139 -4.16 -15.83 -11.79
N GLU A 140 -4.84 -15.62 -12.92
CA GLU A 140 -6.28 -15.30 -13.00
C GLU A 140 -7.13 -16.37 -12.30
N LYS A 141 -6.70 -17.63 -12.36
CA LYS A 141 -7.38 -18.78 -11.74
C LYS A 141 -7.22 -18.84 -10.22
N PHE A 142 -6.83 -17.75 -9.57
CA PHE A 142 -6.76 -17.70 -8.11
C PHE A 142 -8.12 -17.26 -7.56
N ASP A 143 -8.84 -18.21 -6.97
CA ASP A 143 -10.24 -18.01 -6.58
C ASP A 143 -10.39 -17.23 -5.27
N ALA A 144 -9.38 -17.28 -4.39
CA ALA A 144 -9.41 -16.58 -3.11
C ALA A 144 -9.03 -15.10 -3.26
N GLU A 145 -9.55 -14.26 -2.36
CA GLU A 145 -9.14 -12.86 -2.32
C GLU A 145 -7.63 -12.75 -2.08
N ARG A 146 -6.98 -11.83 -2.80
CA ARG A 146 -5.54 -11.54 -2.71
C ARG A 146 -5.25 -10.70 -1.46
N ARG A 147 -5.40 -11.33 -0.30
CA ARG A 147 -5.08 -10.81 1.03
C ARG A 147 -3.92 -11.57 1.63
N LEU A 148 -3.11 -10.92 2.46
CA LEU A 148 -1.93 -11.53 3.08
C LEU A 148 -2.16 -12.93 3.69
N SER A 149 -3.33 -13.20 4.27
CA SER A 149 -3.71 -14.52 4.81
C SER A 149 -3.69 -15.65 3.77
N ASN A 150 -4.00 -15.33 2.51
CA ASN A 150 -4.09 -16.25 1.38
C ASN A 150 -2.79 -16.29 0.56
N PHE A 151 -1.77 -15.51 0.94
CA PHE A 151 -0.50 -15.45 0.22
C PHE A 151 0.23 -16.80 0.19
N PRO A 152 0.32 -17.57 1.30
CA PRO A 152 0.94 -18.89 1.26
C PRO A 152 0.23 -19.86 0.29
N ALA A 153 -1.10 -19.85 0.29
CA ALA A 153 -1.91 -20.68 -0.60
C ALA A 153 -1.70 -20.30 -2.07
N PHE A 154 -1.58 -19.00 -2.37
CA PHE A 154 -1.23 -18.53 -3.71
C PHE A 154 0.13 -19.05 -4.17
N ILE A 155 1.16 -18.91 -3.34
CA ILE A 155 2.51 -19.36 -3.65
C ILE A 155 2.52 -20.87 -3.92
N GLN A 156 1.83 -21.65 -3.10
CA GLN A 156 1.72 -23.11 -3.26
C GLN A 156 1.04 -23.49 -4.58
N LYS A 157 0.04 -22.73 -5.03
CA LYS A 157 -0.73 -23.01 -6.27
C LYS A 157 0.05 -22.64 -7.53
N PHE A 158 0.76 -21.50 -7.55
CA PHE A 158 1.34 -20.96 -8.78
C PHE A 158 2.86 -21.04 -8.88
N SER A 159 3.60 -21.12 -7.78
CA SER A 159 5.07 -21.03 -7.81
C SER A 159 5.76 -22.32 -7.38
N VAL A 160 6.31 -23.03 -8.37
CA VAL A 160 7.08 -24.26 -8.18
C VAL A 160 8.59 -24.04 -8.17
N ALA A 161 9.06 -22.81 -8.41
CA ALA A 161 10.49 -22.51 -8.44
C ALA A 161 11.14 -22.73 -7.07
N PRO A 162 12.35 -23.31 -6.99
CA PRO A 162 13.06 -23.49 -5.72
C PRO A 162 13.47 -22.14 -5.11
N LYS A 163 13.67 -21.12 -5.94
CA LYS A 163 14.00 -19.75 -5.51
C LYS A 163 12.85 -18.83 -5.86
N LYS A 164 12.48 -17.98 -4.92
CA LYS A 164 11.38 -17.02 -5.04
C LYS A 164 11.86 -15.67 -4.53
N ILE A 165 11.63 -14.62 -5.30
CA ILE A 165 11.80 -13.24 -4.85
C ILE A 165 10.40 -12.66 -4.68
N VAL A 166 10.12 -12.03 -3.53
CA VAL A 166 8.87 -11.30 -3.33
C VAL A 166 9.19 -9.82 -3.21
N PHE A 167 8.64 -9.03 -4.12
CA PHE A 167 8.72 -7.59 -4.06
C PHE A 167 7.50 -7.03 -3.36
N SER A 168 7.74 -6.24 -2.32
CA SER A 168 6.73 -5.45 -1.60
C SER A 168 7.11 -3.97 -1.62
N MET A 169 6.12 -3.10 -1.49
CA MET A 169 6.32 -1.66 -1.64
C MET A 169 7.12 -0.98 -0.52
N SER A 170 7.13 -1.55 0.69
CA SER A 170 7.77 -0.96 1.86
C SER A 170 8.41 -2.01 2.79
N ASN A 171 9.37 -1.59 3.62
CA ASN A 171 10.00 -2.49 4.60
C ASN A 171 9.00 -3.05 5.63
N ILE A 172 7.96 -2.29 5.99
CA ILE A 172 6.91 -2.78 6.89
C ILE A 172 6.16 -3.92 6.21
N ARG A 173 5.75 -3.73 4.95
CA ARG A 173 5.06 -4.75 4.18
C ARG A 173 5.91 -5.99 3.93
N VAL A 174 7.21 -5.83 3.65
CA VAL A 174 8.18 -6.94 3.57
C VAL A 174 8.19 -7.75 4.88
N ALA A 175 8.10 -7.10 6.05
CA ALA A 175 8.02 -7.80 7.33
C ALA A 175 6.73 -8.63 7.47
N ASP A 176 5.61 -8.09 6.99
CA ASP A 176 4.31 -8.77 7.04
C ASP A 176 4.28 -10.00 6.12
N VAL A 177 4.78 -9.85 4.90
CA VAL A 177 4.94 -10.97 3.94
C VAL A 177 5.86 -12.05 4.51
N TYR A 178 6.97 -11.66 5.14
CA TYR A 178 7.86 -12.61 5.82
C TYR A 178 7.14 -13.41 6.91
N ARG A 179 6.32 -12.75 7.73
CA ARG A 179 5.54 -13.44 8.77
C ARG A 179 4.49 -14.38 8.17
N SER A 180 3.84 -13.99 7.07
CA SER A 180 2.86 -14.87 6.39
C SER A 180 3.49 -16.14 5.82
N LEU A 181 4.77 -16.09 5.43
CA LEU A 181 5.53 -17.24 4.95
C LEU A 181 6.18 -18.04 6.09
N ASN A 182 5.71 -17.86 7.33
CA ASN A 182 6.22 -18.48 8.56
C ASN A 182 7.70 -18.18 8.87
N GLY A 183 8.32 -17.25 8.14
CA GLY A 183 9.73 -16.90 8.27
C GLY A 183 10.68 -18.11 8.28
N GLY A 184 11.85 -17.94 8.90
CA GLY A 184 12.75 -19.05 9.21
C GLY A 184 13.99 -19.13 8.31
N LYS A 185 14.65 -20.29 8.32
CA LYS A 185 15.99 -20.44 7.72
C LYS A 185 16.00 -20.23 6.20
N ASN A 186 14.90 -20.53 5.52
CA ASN A 186 14.79 -20.47 4.06
C ASN A 186 14.08 -19.19 3.57
N CYS A 187 13.80 -18.25 4.47
CA CYS A 187 13.11 -17.01 4.16
C CYS A 187 13.93 -15.84 4.72
N VAL A 188 14.27 -14.86 3.89
CA VAL A 188 15.07 -13.70 4.32
C VAL A 188 14.39 -12.39 3.95
N LYS A 189 14.44 -11.46 4.91
CA LYS A 189 14.06 -10.05 4.71
C LYS A 189 15.31 -9.28 4.33
N LEU A 190 15.30 -8.67 3.16
CA LEU A 190 16.36 -7.80 2.69
C LEU A 190 15.91 -6.35 2.91
N PHE A 191 16.42 -5.73 3.97
CA PHE A 191 15.97 -4.41 4.42
C PHE A 191 17.01 -3.34 4.17
N SER A 192 16.56 -2.10 3.96
CA SER A 192 17.48 -0.96 3.92
C SER A 192 18.11 -0.62 5.27
N LYS A 193 17.58 -1.14 6.39
CA LYS A 193 18.15 -0.94 7.74
C LYS A 193 19.37 -1.81 8.03
N SER A 194 19.51 -2.97 7.39
CA SER A 194 20.73 -3.79 7.49
C SER A 194 21.81 -3.21 6.59
N LYS A 195 23.08 -3.43 6.94
CA LYS A 195 24.19 -3.05 6.05
C LYS A 195 24.10 -3.90 4.78
N LEU A 196 24.37 -3.29 3.63
CA LEU A 196 24.30 -4.00 2.35
C LEU A 196 25.21 -5.24 2.31
N LYS A 197 26.39 -5.15 2.93
CA LYS A 197 27.33 -6.27 3.04
C LYS A 197 26.73 -7.46 3.81
N ASP A 198 25.96 -7.20 4.87
CA ASP A 198 25.35 -8.25 5.69
C ASP A 198 24.23 -8.97 4.94
N ASP A 199 23.46 -8.22 4.14
CA ASP A 199 22.44 -8.79 3.25
C ASP A 199 23.09 -9.67 2.17
N ILE A 200 24.16 -9.20 1.52
CA ILE A 200 24.90 -9.97 0.51
C ILE A 200 25.45 -11.26 1.12
N ALA A 201 26.11 -11.18 2.28
CA ALA A 201 26.63 -12.35 2.98
C ALA A 201 25.52 -13.35 3.36
N THR A 202 24.33 -12.84 3.71
CA THR A 202 23.17 -13.68 4.01
C THR A 202 22.65 -14.38 2.74
N VAL A 203 22.54 -13.66 1.62
CA VAL A 203 22.16 -14.23 0.32
C VAL A 203 23.16 -15.31 -0.11
N GLU A 204 24.46 -15.03 -0.01
CA GLU A 204 25.53 -15.97 -0.35
C GLU A 204 25.46 -17.25 0.48
N ARG A 205 25.31 -17.11 1.81
CA ARG A 205 25.19 -18.25 2.72
C ARG A 205 23.99 -19.13 2.36
N LEU A 206 22.82 -18.54 2.13
CA LEU A 206 21.61 -19.29 1.79
C LEU A 206 21.73 -20.03 0.45
N LEU A 207 22.29 -19.37 -0.56
CA LEU A 207 22.50 -19.97 -1.87
C LEU A 207 23.54 -21.11 -1.79
N THR A 208 24.60 -20.96 -1.00
CA THR A 208 25.65 -21.98 -0.83
C THR A 208 25.19 -23.17 0.01
N ASP A 209 24.40 -22.94 1.06
CA ASP A 209 23.87 -24.01 1.90
C ASP A 209 22.82 -24.84 1.16
N SER A 210 22.05 -24.20 0.26
CA SER A 210 21.09 -24.88 -0.59
C SER A 210 21.73 -25.80 -1.63
N SER A 211 22.87 -25.39 -2.21
CA SER A 211 23.58 -26.23 -3.21
C SER A 211 24.20 -27.49 -2.60
N LYS A 212 24.58 -27.44 -1.31
CA LYS A 212 25.14 -28.58 -0.57
C LYS A 212 24.08 -29.60 -0.12
N LYS A 213 22.84 -29.16 0.11
CA LYS A 213 21.72 -30.03 0.55
C LYS A 213 20.93 -30.56 -0.64
N SER A 214 21.61 -31.28 -1.53
CA SER A 214 21.03 -31.85 -2.77
C SER A 214 20.07 -33.04 -2.55
N ASN A 215 19.61 -33.35 -1.33
CA ASN A 215 18.80 -34.56 -1.12
C ASN A 215 17.54 -34.33 -0.27
N LYS A 216 16.41 -34.53 -0.96
CA LYS A 216 15.10 -35.05 -0.50
C LYS A 216 14.02 -34.12 0.05
N ASN A 217 14.27 -32.86 0.41
CA ASN A 217 13.17 -31.90 0.70
C ASN A 217 13.33 -30.60 -0.09
N LYS A 218 12.33 -30.31 -0.95
CA LYS A 218 12.22 -29.11 -1.81
C LYS A 218 11.87 -27.86 -0.98
N ASP A 219 12.72 -27.49 -0.05
CA ASP A 219 12.48 -26.27 0.71
C ASP A 219 12.68 -25.06 -0.21
N SER A 220 11.62 -24.29 -0.42
CA SER A 220 11.68 -23.07 -1.23
C SER A 220 12.45 -21.98 -0.49
N LEU A 221 13.37 -21.33 -1.19
CA LEU A 221 14.08 -20.15 -0.71
C LEU A 221 13.30 -18.87 -1.08
N TYR A 222 13.08 -18.01 -0.11
CA TYR A 222 12.37 -16.74 -0.27
C TYR A 222 13.27 -15.56 0.04
N PHE A 223 13.37 -14.64 -0.91
CA PHE A 223 14.04 -13.35 -0.74
C PHE A 223 13.00 -12.24 -0.82
N ILE A 224 12.69 -11.59 0.30
CA ILE A 224 11.63 -10.58 0.37
C ILE A 224 12.29 -9.20 0.49
N ALA A 225 12.01 -8.31 -0.45
CA ALA A 225 12.70 -7.03 -0.55
C ALA A 225 11.80 -5.93 -1.13
N THR A 226 12.22 -4.68 -0.97
CA THR A 226 11.75 -3.59 -1.82
C THR A 226 12.54 -3.57 -3.13
N PRO A 227 11.97 -3.08 -4.24
CA PRO A 227 12.69 -2.99 -5.52
C PRO A 227 14.00 -2.23 -5.42
N THR A 228 14.01 -1.09 -4.74
CA THR A 228 15.22 -0.26 -4.51
C THR A 228 16.29 -1.00 -3.71
N ARG A 229 15.91 -1.83 -2.74
CA ARG A 229 16.91 -2.64 -2.01
C ARG A 229 17.48 -3.73 -2.90
N MET A 230 16.63 -4.39 -3.69
CA MET A 230 17.09 -5.42 -4.61
C MET A 230 18.02 -4.86 -5.68
N GLN A 231 17.74 -3.68 -6.23
CA GLN A 231 18.63 -2.99 -7.16
C GLN A 231 20.06 -2.88 -6.61
N LYS A 232 20.21 -2.39 -5.38
CA LYS A 232 21.52 -2.27 -4.72
C LYS A 232 22.21 -3.62 -4.52
N ILE A 233 21.45 -4.69 -4.29
CA ILE A 233 21.99 -6.04 -4.13
C ILE A 233 22.50 -6.57 -5.46
N ILE A 234 21.71 -6.46 -6.54
CA ILE A 234 22.11 -6.98 -7.86
C ILE A 234 23.19 -6.14 -8.56
N GLU A 235 23.37 -4.88 -8.15
CA GLU A 235 24.52 -4.05 -8.55
C GLU A 235 25.82 -4.47 -7.83
N ALA A 236 25.70 -4.94 -6.59
CA ALA A 236 26.85 -5.34 -5.78
C ALA A 236 27.23 -6.82 -5.96
N THR A 237 26.34 -7.66 -6.48
CA THR A 237 26.60 -9.09 -6.66
C THR A 237 25.74 -9.74 -7.74
N ASP A 238 26.29 -10.75 -8.42
CA ASP A 238 25.57 -11.55 -9.41
C ASP A 238 25.01 -12.88 -8.85
N LEU A 239 25.10 -13.10 -7.53
CA LEU A 239 24.72 -14.37 -6.87
C LEU A 239 23.32 -14.87 -7.24
N LEU A 240 22.34 -13.97 -7.38
CA LEU A 240 20.94 -14.32 -7.70
C LEU A 240 20.75 -14.79 -9.15
N PHE A 241 21.71 -14.50 -10.04
CA PHE A 241 21.68 -14.92 -11.45
C PHE A 241 22.36 -16.26 -11.67
N GLN A 242 23.17 -16.73 -10.71
CA GLN A 242 23.94 -17.96 -10.81
C GLN A 242 23.04 -19.22 -10.78
N GLY A 243 23.51 -20.27 -11.47
CA GLY A 243 22.86 -21.58 -11.51
C GLY A 243 21.70 -21.69 -12.50
N LYS A 244 21.30 -22.93 -12.81
CA LYS A 244 20.24 -23.25 -13.80
C LYS A 244 18.84 -23.38 -13.20
N GLU A 245 18.72 -23.24 -11.89
CA GLU A 245 17.44 -23.35 -11.20
C GLU A 245 16.46 -22.26 -11.61
N LYS A 246 15.16 -22.58 -11.56
CA LYS A 246 14.08 -21.62 -11.81
C LYS A 246 14.01 -20.59 -10.69
N LEU A 247 13.64 -19.37 -11.04
CA LEU A 247 13.44 -18.26 -10.13
C LEU A 247 12.08 -17.62 -10.44
N ASP A 248 11.16 -17.65 -9.49
CA ASP A 248 9.90 -16.92 -9.65
C ASP A 248 9.99 -15.58 -8.91
N ILE A 249 9.51 -14.51 -9.54
CA ILE A 249 9.39 -13.19 -8.93
C ILE A 249 7.90 -12.93 -8.69
N ILE A 250 7.54 -12.63 -7.45
CA ILE A 250 6.18 -12.35 -7.03
C ILE A 250 6.05 -10.87 -6.66
N LEU A 251 5.11 -10.17 -7.28
CA LEU A 251 4.80 -8.77 -6.99
C LEU A 251 3.61 -8.70 -6.04
N ASP A 252 3.81 -8.17 -4.84
CA ASP A 252 2.73 -7.90 -3.87
C ASP A 252 1.95 -6.64 -4.29
N ALA A 253 1.13 -6.80 -5.33
CA ALA A 253 0.48 -5.73 -6.08
C ALA A 253 -0.98 -5.49 -5.65
N SER A 254 -1.59 -6.47 -4.96
CA SER A 254 -2.92 -6.37 -4.35
C SER A 254 -2.96 -5.51 -3.09
N TYR A 255 -1.82 -5.34 -2.41
CA TYR A 255 -1.71 -4.46 -1.25
C TYR A 255 -1.79 -2.99 -1.67
N LEU A 256 -2.58 -2.23 -0.92
CA LEU A 256 -2.64 -0.77 -0.99
C LEU A 256 -2.19 -0.19 0.35
N ASP A 257 -1.31 0.81 0.29
CA ASP A 257 -0.92 1.58 1.47
C ASP A 257 -2.03 2.57 1.88
N PRO A 258 -1.87 3.32 3.00
CA PRO A 258 -2.83 4.32 3.43
C PRO A 258 -3.06 5.48 2.44
N LYS A 259 -2.27 5.56 1.37
CA LYS A 259 -2.39 6.54 0.26
C LYS A 259 -2.89 5.88 -1.03
N ASP A 260 -3.45 4.68 -0.91
CA ASP A 260 -3.96 3.85 -1.99
C ASP A 260 -2.94 3.49 -3.08
N ASN A 261 -1.65 3.53 -2.75
CA ASN A 261 -0.59 3.13 -3.67
C ASN A 261 -0.29 1.64 -3.54
N THR A 262 -0.02 1.03 -4.69
CA THR A 262 0.51 -0.32 -4.82
C THR A 262 1.98 -0.27 -5.22
N ILE A 263 2.67 -1.42 -5.17
CA ILE A 263 4.02 -1.57 -5.74
C ILE A 263 4.09 -1.24 -7.25
N LEU A 264 2.96 -1.17 -7.94
CA LEU A 264 2.91 -0.77 -9.35
C LEU A 264 2.69 0.73 -9.55
N SER A 265 2.18 1.45 -8.56
CA SER A 265 1.79 2.88 -8.71
C SER A 265 2.60 3.83 -7.83
N PHE A 266 3.46 3.30 -6.96
CA PHE A 266 4.31 4.11 -6.09
C PHE A 266 5.43 4.81 -6.88
N GLU A 267 6.04 5.82 -6.26
CA GLU A 267 7.06 6.69 -6.90
C GLU A 267 8.21 5.91 -7.55
N ASN A 268 8.65 4.79 -6.96
CA ASN A 268 9.75 3.98 -7.48
C ASN A 268 9.30 2.79 -8.35
N ALA A 269 8.12 2.85 -8.98
CA ALA A 269 7.67 1.84 -9.94
C ALA A 269 8.62 1.71 -11.14
N ALA A 270 9.32 2.79 -11.51
CA ALA A 270 10.37 2.74 -12.54
C ALA A 270 11.54 1.80 -12.14
N VAL A 271 11.98 1.86 -10.89
CA VAL A 271 13.01 0.98 -10.34
C VAL A 271 12.54 -0.48 -10.34
N LEU A 272 11.26 -0.72 -10.03
CA LEU A 272 10.69 -2.05 -10.15
C LEU A 272 10.83 -2.59 -11.58
N CYS A 273 10.42 -1.83 -12.60
CA CYS A 273 10.54 -2.25 -13.99
C CYS A 273 12.00 -2.54 -14.40
N GLN A 274 12.94 -1.68 -14.00
CA GLN A 274 14.37 -1.87 -14.24
C GLN A 274 14.90 -3.16 -13.61
N VAL A 275 14.56 -3.42 -12.35
CA VAL A 275 14.97 -4.63 -11.64
C VAL A 275 14.39 -5.87 -12.31
N LEU A 276 13.09 -5.87 -12.64
CA LEU A 276 12.45 -7.00 -13.33
C LEU A 276 13.12 -7.30 -14.67
N LYS A 277 13.41 -6.26 -15.46
CA LYS A 277 14.13 -6.40 -16.73
C LYS A 277 15.54 -6.93 -16.55
N THR A 278 16.26 -6.47 -15.54
CA THR A 278 17.59 -6.99 -15.21
C THR A 278 17.55 -8.50 -14.94
N PHE A 279 16.55 -8.97 -14.18
CA PHE A 279 16.36 -10.40 -13.93
C PHE A 279 16.02 -11.20 -15.19
N LEU A 280 15.10 -10.70 -16.01
CA LEU A 280 14.71 -11.37 -17.27
C LEU A 280 15.88 -11.45 -18.26
N ASN A 281 16.71 -10.40 -18.33
CA ASN A 281 17.86 -10.35 -19.24
C ASN A 281 19.03 -11.21 -18.76
N LYS A 282 19.34 -11.19 -17.45
CA LYS A 282 20.46 -11.96 -16.90
C LYS A 282 20.13 -13.44 -16.65
N LYS A 283 18.85 -13.81 -16.57
CA LYS A 283 18.42 -15.19 -16.26
C LYS A 283 17.20 -15.61 -17.06
N SER A 284 17.37 -16.63 -17.92
CA SER A 284 16.30 -17.13 -18.80
C SER A 284 15.19 -17.91 -18.10
N SER A 285 15.44 -18.42 -16.88
CA SER A 285 14.50 -19.23 -16.10
C SER A 285 13.70 -18.42 -15.08
N VAL A 286 13.26 -17.22 -15.47
CA VAL A 286 12.49 -16.30 -14.63
C VAL A 286 11.03 -16.21 -15.08
N LYS A 287 10.10 -16.23 -14.11
CA LYS A 287 8.68 -15.90 -14.34
C LYS A 287 8.21 -14.89 -13.32
N ILE A 288 7.38 -13.95 -13.76
CA ILE A 288 6.77 -12.92 -12.93
C ILE A 288 5.32 -13.30 -12.64
N LEU A 289 4.94 -13.25 -11.37
CA LEU A 289 3.59 -13.48 -10.88
C LEU A 289 3.14 -12.20 -10.17
N LEU A 290 1.90 -11.78 -10.42
CA LEU A 290 1.29 -10.72 -9.63
C LEU A 290 0.44 -11.36 -8.54
N TYR A 291 0.64 -10.91 -7.31
CA TYR A 291 -0.15 -11.25 -6.14
C TYR A 291 -1.07 -10.12 -5.75
#